data_AF-A0A8P0SCE3-F1
#
_entry.id   AF-A0A8P0SCE3-F1
#
_cell.length_a   1.000
_cell.length_b   1.000
_cell.length_c   1.000
_cell.angle_alpha   90.00
_cell.angle_beta   90.00
_cell.angle_gamma   90.00
#
_symmetry.space_group_name_H-M   'P 1'
#
loop_
_entity.id
_entity.type
_entity.pdbx_description
1 polymer ?
#
loop_
_entity_poly.entity_id
_entity_poly.type
_entity_poly.pdbx_seq_one_letter_code
_entity_poly.pdbx_strand_id
1 'polypeptide(L)'
;MSSYTCQEEGTLKAHDCVLIYKSETEGDENHTPDSNLIGLTTRMLKVKRLEEMNTCYNSNKLEKMAFFHCMEKVEKVKCFLEENSSEQDSRSGKNEAKEKTWSHHGPKETVPVKGKRTSTLTDDVPAPPAPFNHRIVTAKQAAVNSFYTVSRTEILGGGRFGQVHKCEEKATGLKLAAKIIKTRGTKDKDEVKNEINIMNQLDHVNLIQLYDAFESKNDIVLVMEYVDGGELFDRIIDDNYNLTEFDTILFIKQICEGIRHMHQMYILHLDLKPENILCVNRDAKQIKIIDFGLARRYKPREKLKVNFGTPEFLAPEVVNYDFVSFPTDMWSVGVIAYMLLSGLSPFLGDNDAETLNNILACRWDLEDEEFQDISEEAREFISKLLIKEKSWRISASEALKHPWLSDHKLHSRLTTQRKKNCCSNAKDLVTK
;
A
#
# COMPACT_ATOMS: atom_id res chain seq x y z
N MET A 1 15.41 11.76 51.52
CA MET A 1 16.39 10.73 51.15
C MET A 1 15.68 9.39 51.13
N SER A 2 15.60 8.79 49.93
CA SER A 2 15.40 7.36 49.60
C SER A 2 14.83 7.36 48.17
N SER A 3 15.68 7.43 47.16
CA SER A 3 16.48 6.34 46.54
C SER A 3 15.73 5.76 45.35
N TYR A 4 16.00 6.34 44.19
CA TYR A 4 15.70 5.79 42.88
C TYR A 4 16.51 4.50 42.68
N THR A 5 15.85 3.40 42.35
CA THR A 5 16.48 2.22 41.75
C THR A 5 15.99 2.11 40.31
N CYS A 6 16.90 2.39 39.39
CA CYS A 6 16.79 2.18 37.96
C CYS A 6 17.40 0.81 37.65
N GLN A 7 16.64 -0.09 37.02
CA GLN A 7 17.03 -1.41 36.48
C GLN A 7 15.78 -1.96 35.74
N GLU A 8 15.78 -2.47 34.51
CA GLU A 8 16.80 -2.93 33.57
C GLU A 8 16.35 -2.62 32.12
N GLU A 9 17.33 -2.46 31.22
CA GLU A 9 17.17 -2.42 29.77
C GLU A 9 16.59 -3.74 29.24
N GLY A 10 15.36 -3.70 28.71
CA GLY A 10 14.79 -4.79 27.92
C GLY A 10 14.97 -4.52 26.43
N THR A 11 15.82 -5.30 25.76
CA THR A 11 15.96 -5.26 24.31
C THR A 11 14.67 -5.81 23.66
N LEU A 12 13.89 -4.94 23.02
CA LEU A 12 12.77 -5.35 22.17
C LEU A 12 13.33 -6.04 20.93
N LYS A 13 13.24 -7.38 20.88
CA LYS A 13 13.49 -8.13 19.65
C LYS A 13 12.23 -8.08 18.78
N ALA A 14 12.41 -7.71 17.52
CA ALA A 14 11.37 -7.46 16.52
C ALA A 14 10.67 -8.75 16.03
N HIS A 15 10.24 -9.64 16.92
CA HIS A 15 9.27 -10.68 16.60
C HIS A 15 8.52 -10.98 17.89
N ASP A 16 7.37 -10.32 18.07
CA ASP A 16 6.20 -10.78 18.83
C ASP A 16 5.24 -9.61 19.04
N CYS A 17 4.61 -9.14 17.95
CA CYS A 17 3.31 -8.46 18.11
C CYS A 17 2.25 -9.51 18.39
N VAL A 18 2.21 -10.00 19.64
CA VAL A 18 1.07 -10.78 20.14
C VAL A 18 0.02 -9.78 20.62
N LEU A 19 -1.12 -9.75 19.94
CA LEU A 19 -2.34 -9.15 20.47
C LEU A 19 -2.80 -9.97 21.68
N ILE A 20 -2.32 -9.61 22.88
CA ILE A 20 -2.77 -10.21 24.13
C ILE A 20 -4.09 -9.53 24.53
N TYR A 21 -5.19 -10.27 24.39
CA TYR A 21 -6.48 -9.90 24.96
C TYR A 21 -6.50 -10.37 26.42
N LYS A 22 -6.49 -9.43 27.37
CA LYS A 22 -6.66 -9.73 28.79
C LYS A 22 -8.01 -9.18 29.23
N SER A 23 -8.99 -10.03 29.51
CA SER A 23 -10.18 -9.59 30.25
C SER A 23 -9.88 -9.67 31.74
N GLU A 24 -9.73 -8.51 32.37
CA GLU A 24 -9.72 -8.43 33.83
C GLU A 24 -11.15 -8.17 34.28
N THR A 25 -11.77 -9.22 34.83
CA THR A 25 -12.93 -9.09 35.70
C THR A 25 -12.41 -9.15 37.13
N GLU A 26 -12.30 -8.01 37.79
CA GLU A 26 -12.38 -7.94 39.24
C GLU A 26 -13.56 -7.04 39.58
N GLY A 27 -14.54 -7.65 40.25
CA GLY A 27 -15.78 -7.00 40.60
C GLY A 27 -15.63 -6.09 41.82
N ASP A 28 -16.53 -5.13 41.93
CA ASP A 28 -17.20 -4.91 43.20
C ASP A 28 -18.61 -4.34 42.99
N GLU A 29 -19.43 -4.57 44.00
CA GLU A 29 -20.88 -4.68 43.97
C GLU A 29 -21.67 -3.38 43.74
N ASN A 30 -22.89 -3.56 43.20
CA ASN A 30 -24.05 -2.65 43.27
C ASN A 30 -24.01 -1.32 42.49
N HIS A 31 -24.37 -1.37 41.20
CA HIS A 31 -25.43 -0.52 40.60
C HIS A 31 -25.58 -0.77 39.08
N THR A 32 -26.81 -0.93 38.60
CA THR A 32 -27.16 -0.54 37.21
C THR A 32 -27.25 1.00 37.17
N PRO A 33 -26.83 1.73 36.09
CA PRO A 33 -27.30 1.51 34.71
C PRO A 33 -26.32 1.90 33.55
N ASP A 34 -26.82 1.70 32.33
CA ASP A 34 -26.48 2.33 31.03
C ASP A 34 -25.30 1.85 30.15
N SER A 35 -25.69 1.49 28.92
CA SER A 35 -24.94 0.92 27.81
C SER A 35 -24.04 1.91 27.05
N ASN A 36 -23.55 2.96 27.71
CA ASN A 36 -22.67 3.97 27.09
C ASN A 36 -21.21 3.95 27.60
N LEU A 37 -20.81 2.95 28.40
CA LEU A 37 -19.45 2.88 28.97
C LEU A 37 -18.50 1.86 28.31
N ILE A 38 -18.81 1.41 27.09
CA ILE A 38 -17.91 0.58 26.26
C ILE A 38 -17.14 1.45 25.23
N GLY A 39 -17.57 2.69 24.99
CA GLY A 39 -16.95 3.61 24.03
C GLY A 39 -15.76 4.44 24.55
N LEU A 40 -15.53 4.48 25.87
CA LEU A 40 -14.51 5.32 26.49
C LEU A 40 -13.20 4.59 26.82
N THR A 41 -13.24 3.27 27.03
CA THR A 41 -12.07 2.43 27.28
C THR A 41 -11.23 2.18 26.01
N THR A 42 -11.84 2.17 24.82
CA THR A 42 -11.13 2.02 23.54
C THR A 42 -10.34 3.26 23.12
N ARG A 43 -10.81 4.47 23.47
CA ARG A 43 -10.10 5.73 23.18
C ARG A 43 -8.87 5.90 24.07
N MET A 44 -8.96 5.53 25.34
CA MET A 44 -7.88 5.74 26.32
C MET A 44 -6.70 4.76 26.12
N LEU A 45 -6.97 3.54 25.63
CA LEU A 45 -5.95 2.55 25.25
C LEU A 45 -5.25 2.88 23.92
N LYS A 46 -5.93 3.56 22.99
CA LYS A 46 -5.31 4.08 21.75
C LYS A 46 -4.34 5.22 22.03
N VAL A 47 -4.70 6.15 22.93
CA VAL A 47 -3.88 7.32 23.24
C VAL A 47 -2.64 6.94 24.07
N LYS A 48 -2.76 6.07 25.09
CA LYS A 48 -1.58 5.66 25.90
C LYS A 48 -0.53 4.87 25.11
N ARG A 49 -0.92 4.05 24.13
CA ARG A 49 0.03 3.37 23.24
C ARG A 49 0.68 4.31 22.22
N LEU A 50 -0.01 5.38 21.79
CA LEU A 50 0.57 6.42 20.95
C LEU A 50 1.58 7.27 21.73
N GLU A 51 1.32 7.62 23.00
CA GLU A 51 2.26 8.40 23.83
C GLU A 51 3.56 7.63 24.15
N GLU A 52 3.49 6.31 24.34
CA GLU A 52 4.68 5.47 24.56
C GLU A 52 5.50 5.23 23.27
N MET A 53 4.91 5.32 22.08
CA MET A 53 5.64 5.28 20.80
C MET A 53 6.18 6.66 20.38
N ASN A 54 5.48 7.74 20.73
CA ASN A 54 5.90 9.11 20.40
C ASN A 54 7.06 9.62 21.29
N THR A 55 7.39 8.90 22.37
CA THR A 55 8.48 9.24 23.29
C THR A 55 9.82 8.55 22.99
N CYS A 56 9.92 7.77 21.91
CA CYS A 56 11.20 7.25 21.42
C CYS A 56 11.60 7.92 20.09
N TYR A 57 11.97 9.20 20.15
CA TYR A 57 12.71 9.87 19.09
C TYR A 57 14.15 9.34 19.04
N ASN A 58 14.33 8.23 18.33
CA ASN A 58 15.58 7.76 17.71
C ASN A 58 15.31 6.51 16.84
N SER A 59 14.17 6.47 16.16
CA SER A 59 13.83 5.37 15.26
C SER A 59 14.38 5.60 13.86
N ASN A 60 14.92 4.55 13.25
CA ASN A 60 15.49 4.64 11.91
C ASN A 60 14.38 4.83 10.84
N LYS A 61 14.74 5.31 9.64
CA LYS A 61 13.80 5.54 8.52
C LYS A 61 12.82 4.38 8.29
N LEU A 62 13.29 3.15 8.48
CA LEU A 62 12.52 1.94 8.24
C LEU A 62 11.44 1.70 9.30
N GLU A 63 11.77 1.93 10.57
CA GLU A 63 10.83 1.84 11.70
C GLU A 63 9.69 2.85 11.57
N LYS A 64 9.98 4.05 11.03
CA LYS A 64 8.94 5.05 10.73
C LYS A 64 8.02 4.60 9.60
N MET A 65 8.57 4.06 8.51
CA MET A 65 7.77 3.46 7.44
C MET A 65 6.92 2.29 7.96
N ALA A 66 7.48 1.45 8.83
CA ALA A 66 6.78 0.35 9.48
C ALA A 66 5.59 0.82 10.31
N PHE A 67 5.76 1.91 11.04
CA PHE A 67 4.70 2.52 11.83
C PHE A 67 3.52 2.99 10.95
N PHE A 68 3.80 3.74 9.87
CA PHE A 68 2.74 4.19 8.95
C PHE A 68 2.00 3.02 8.31
N HIS A 69 2.75 2.03 7.85
CA HIS A 69 2.15 0.83 7.26
C HIS A 69 1.31 0.03 8.27
N CYS A 70 1.73 0.00 9.53
CA CYS A 70 0.93 -0.58 10.61
C CYS A 70 -0.36 0.21 10.84
N MET A 71 -0.30 1.54 10.84
CA MET A 71 -1.48 2.40 10.95
C MET A 71 -2.45 2.18 9.79
N GLU A 72 -1.97 2.13 8.55
CA GLU A 72 -2.78 1.80 7.36
C GLU A 72 -3.41 0.40 7.48
N LYS A 73 -2.66 -0.62 7.91
CA LYS A 73 -3.19 -1.97 8.17
C LYS A 73 -4.25 -1.99 9.26
N VAL A 74 -4.07 -1.21 10.33
CA VAL A 74 -5.06 -1.07 11.41
C VAL A 74 -6.33 -0.41 10.90
N GLU A 75 -6.23 0.59 10.01
CA GLU A 75 -7.39 1.20 9.36
C GLU A 75 -8.10 0.23 8.41
N LYS A 76 -7.36 -0.55 7.60
CA LYS A 76 -7.93 -1.62 6.76
C LYS A 76 -8.72 -2.63 7.61
N VAL A 77 -8.16 -3.07 8.74
CA VAL A 77 -8.84 -3.99 9.67
C VAL A 77 -10.05 -3.31 10.33
N LYS A 78 -9.95 -2.03 10.69
CA LYS A 78 -11.05 -1.26 11.26
C LYS A 78 -12.22 -1.15 10.26
N CYS A 79 -11.96 -0.80 9.00
CA CYS A 79 -12.97 -0.78 7.94
C CYS A 79 -13.60 -2.16 7.72
N PHE A 80 -12.79 -3.21 7.68
CA PHE A 80 -13.28 -4.59 7.57
C PHE A 80 -14.19 -4.99 8.75
N LEU A 81 -13.83 -4.61 9.98
CA LEU A 81 -14.64 -4.87 11.17
C LEU A 81 -15.92 -4.02 11.18
N GLU A 82 -15.87 -2.77 10.76
CA GLU A 82 -17.05 -1.90 10.65
C GLU A 82 -18.05 -2.45 9.61
N GLU A 83 -17.57 -2.92 8.46
CA GLU A 83 -18.40 -3.58 7.44
C GLU A 83 -19.07 -4.85 7.96
N ASN A 84 -18.34 -5.70 8.70
CA ASN A 84 -18.89 -6.93 9.28
C ASN A 84 -19.75 -6.71 10.54
N SER A 85 -19.52 -5.62 11.28
CA SER A 85 -20.33 -5.26 12.46
C SER A 85 -21.74 -4.80 12.09
N SER A 86 -21.90 -4.28 10.87
CA SER A 86 -23.22 -3.94 10.31
C SER A 86 -24.06 -5.16 9.91
N GLU A 87 -23.50 -6.38 9.99
CA GLU A 87 -24.14 -7.64 9.60
C GLU A 87 -24.47 -8.60 10.77
N GLN A 88 -24.25 -8.21 12.04
CA GLN A 88 -24.74 -8.99 13.19
C GLN A 88 -25.99 -8.39 13.82
N ASP A 89 -27.08 -8.37 13.05
CA ASP A 89 -28.41 -8.37 13.64
C ASP A 89 -29.34 -9.30 12.84
N SER A 90 -28.98 -10.59 12.81
CA SER A 90 -29.89 -11.74 12.68
C SER A 90 -29.14 -13.03 12.28
N ARG A 91 -28.75 -13.83 13.28
CA ARG A 91 -29.02 -15.28 13.36
C ARG A 91 -28.18 -15.92 14.46
N SER A 92 -28.89 -16.38 15.48
CA SER A 92 -28.41 -17.30 16.51
C SER A 92 -27.97 -18.63 15.88
N GLY A 93 -26.78 -19.11 16.23
CA GLY A 93 -26.34 -20.46 15.90
C GLY A 93 -25.05 -20.81 16.60
N LYS A 94 -25.16 -21.54 17.71
CA LYS A 94 -24.06 -22.17 18.45
C LYS A 94 -23.16 -22.97 17.50
N ASN A 95 -21.84 -22.93 17.70
CA ASN A 95 -21.00 -24.12 17.59
C ASN A 95 -19.66 -23.92 18.31
N GLU A 96 -19.32 -24.93 19.10
CA GLU A 96 -18.19 -25.04 20.02
C GLU A 96 -16.84 -25.14 19.28
N ALA A 97 -15.84 -24.38 19.74
CA ALA A 97 -14.45 -24.55 19.33
C ALA A 97 -13.80 -25.68 20.12
N LYS A 98 -13.20 -26.66 19.44
CA LYS A 98 -12.28 -27.64 20.02
C LYS A 98 -10.85 -27.21 19.71
N GLU A 99 -10.07 -26.91 20.76
CA GLU A 99 -8.62 -26.79 20.68
C GLU A 99 -7.99 -28.11 20.23
N LYS A 100 -7.07 -28.04 19.26
CA LYS A 100 -6.10 -29.11 19.01
C LYS A 100 -4.71 -28.51 18.85
N THR A 101 -3.86 -28.88 19.80
CA THR A 101 -2.44 -28.62 19.91
C THR A 101 -1.67 -29.25 18.73
N TRP A 102 -0.80 -28.49 18.07
CA TRP A 102 0.19 -29.01 17.12
C TRP A 102 1.60 -28.95 17.70
N SER A 103 2.32 -30.07 17.60
CA SER A 103 3.70 -30.25 18.04
C SER A 103 4.65 -29.98 16.87
N HIS A 104 5.69 -29.17 17.09
CA HIS A 104 6.75 -28.91 16.13
C HIS A 104 7.69 -30.12 15.96
N HIS A 105 8.00 -30.49 14.72
CA HIS A 105 9.19 -31.29 14.38
C HIS A 105 10.23 -30.41 13.67
N GLY A 106 11.46 -30.48 14.16
CA GLY A 106 12.59 -29.61 13.79
C GLY A 106 13.20 -29.84 12.40
N PRO A 107 14.17 -28.99 12.02
CA PRO A 107 14.65 -28.86 10.64
C PRO A 107 15.66 -29.93 10.27
N LYS A 108 15.63 -30.37 9.00
CA LYS A 108 16.71 -31.16 8.38
C LYS A 108 17.47 -30.30 7.37
N GLU A 109 18.78 -30.47 7.42
CA GLU A 109 19.86 -29.73 6.74
C GLU A 109 19.77 -29.75 5.20
N THR A 110 20.27 -28.68 4.57
CA THR A 110 20.52 -28.60 3.13
C THR A 110 22.02 -28.43 2.84
N VAL A 111 22.51 -29.16 1.85
CA VAL A 111 23.91 -29.24 1.38
C VAL A 111 24.15 -28.19 0.28
N PRO A 112 25.35 -27.57 0.16
CA PRO A 112 25.55 -26.38 -0.68
C PRO A 112 25.89 -26.71 -2.14
N VAL A 113 25.31 -25.97 -3.08
CA VAL A 113 25.74 -25.95 -4.49
C VAL A 113 26.45 -24.64 -4.80
N LYS A 114 27.73 -24.73 -5.14
CA LYS A 114 28.57 -23.63 -5.65
C LYS A 114 28.23 -23.34 -7.11
N GLY A 115 28.05 -22.06 -7.44
CA GLY A 115 28.03 -21.57 -8.81
C GLY A 115 28.13 -20.05 -8.87
N LYS A 116 29.35 -19.53 -9.03
CA LYS A 116 29.63 -18.12 -9.31
C LYS A 116 28.89 -17.69 -10.59
N ARG A 117 27.94 -16.77 -10.48
CA ARG A 117 27.54 -15.89 -11.58
C ARG A 117 27.95 -14.47 -11.21
N THR A 118 28.94 -13.96 -11.93
CA THR A 118 29.25 -12.54 -12.04
C THR A 118 28.03 -11.80 -12.58
N SER A 119 27.34 -11.04 -11.72
CA SER A 119 26.20 -10.21 -12.09
C SER A 119 26.67 -8.87 -12.65
N THR A 120 26.49 -8.69 -13.96
CA THR A 120 26.29 -7.37 -14.53
C THR A 120 24.90 -6.88 -14.10
N LEU A 121 24.86 -5.96 -13.14
CA LEU A 121 23.63 -5.32 -12.65
C LEU A 121 23.05 -4.42 -13.75
N THR A 122 21.99 -4.87 -14.40
CA THR A 122 21.12 -4.03 -15.23
C THR A 122 19.95 -3.58 -14.35
N ASP A 123 20.08 -2.43 -13.70
CA ASP A 123 19.14 -1.96 -12.65
C ASP A 123 17.86 -1.29 -13.21
N ASP A 124 17.63 -1.30 -14.54
CA ASP A 124 16.48 -0.65 -15.22
C ASP A 124 15.73 -1.65 -16.14
N VAL A 125 15.38 -2.83 -15.61
CA VAL A 125 14.63 -3.86 -16.36
C VAL A 125 13.13 -3.61 -16.19
N PRO A 126 12.37 -3.33 -17.28
CA PRO A 126 10.92 -3.16 -17.20
C PRO A 126 10.24 -4.35 -16.53
N ALA A 127 9.12 -4.10 -15.83
CA ALA A 127 8.32 -5.16 -15.25
C ALA A 127 7.93 -6.21 -16.32
N PRO A 128 7.94 -7.51 -15.98
CA PRO A 128 7.50 -8.52 -16.91
C PRO A 128 6.03 -8.29 -17.29
N PRO A 129 5.64 -8.53 -18.56
CA PRO A 129 4.24 -8.50 -18.95
C PRO A 129 3.48 -9.64 -18.26
N ALA A 130 2.15 -9.52 -18.24
CA ALA A 130 1.28 -10.60 -17.80
C ALA A 130 1.53 -11.87 -18.64
N PRO A 131 1.33 -13.08 -18.08
CA PRO A 131 1.52 -14.34 -18.80
C PRO A 131 0.43 -14.63 -19.86
N PHE A 132 -0.28 -13.59 -20.30
CA PHE A 132 -1.33 -13.61 -21.31
C PHE A 132 -1.39 -12.25 -22.02
N ASN A 133 -1.81 -12.25 -23.28
CA ASN A 133 -2.07 -11.01 -24.03
C ASN A 133 -3.24 -10.24 -23.41
N HIS A 134 -3.22 -8.92 -23.53
CA HIS A 134 -4.33 -8.05 -23.14
C HIS A 134 -5.67 -8.49 -23.74
N ARG A 135 -6.75 -8.32 -22.97
CA ARG A 135 -8.09 -8.83 -23.29
C ARG A 135 -9.14 -7.75 -23.15
N ILE A 136 -10.13 -7.80 -24.06
CA ILE A 136 -11.37 -7.05 -23.92
C ILE A 136 -12.39 -7.96 -23.22
N VAL A 137 -12.52 -7.78 -21.91
CA VAL A 137 -13.31 -8.65 -21.03
C VAL A 137 -14.74 -8.12 -20.90
N THR A 138 -15.71 -9.03 -20.90
CA THR A 138 -17.11 -8.77 -20.57
C THR A 138 -17.54 -9.74 -19.49
N ALA A 139 -18.27 -9.26 -18.47
CA ALA A 139 -18.71 -10.10 -17.37
C ALA A 139 -19.69 -11.19 -17.84
N LYS A 140 -19.33 -12.45 -17.63
CA LYS A 140 -20.13 -13.63 -17.97
C LYS A 140 -21.18 -13.89 -16.89
N GLN A 141 -22.41 -14.21 -17.30
CA GLN A 141 -23.48 -14.65 -16.39
C GLN A 141 -23.31 -16.14 -16.04
N ALA A 142 -22.25 -16.46 -15.30
CA ALA A 142 -21.91 -17.83 -14.91
C ALA A 142 -21.16 -17.83 -13.58
N ALA A 143 -21.15 -18.99 -12.90
CA ALA A 143 -20.34 -19.15 -11.70
C ALA A 143 -18.86 -19.24 -12.07
N VAL A 144 -18.01 -18.43 -11.42
CA VAL A 144 -16.54 -18.48 -11.60
C VAL A 144 -15.99 -19.90 -11.37
N ASN A 145 -16.57 -20.64 -10.42
CA ASN A 145 -16.18 -22.01 -10.09
C ASN A 145 -16.42 -23.02 -11.23
N SER A 146 -17.18 -22.67 -12.27
CA SER A 146 -17.31 -23.51 -13.46
C SER A 146 -16.02 -23.54 -14.30
N PHE A 147 -15.22 -22.47 -14.25
CA PHE A 147 -14.03 -22.28 -15.10
C PHE A 147 -12.73 -22.23 -14.30
N TYR A 148 -12.80 -21.78 -13.04
CA TYR A 148 -11.63 -21.57 -12.19
C TYR A 148 -11.77 -22.35 -10.86
N THR A 149 -10.63 -22.72 -10.31
CA THR A 149 -10.52 -23.21 -8.92
C THR A 149 -10.04 -22.05 -8.06
N VAL A 150 -10.94 -21.44 -7.27
CA VAL A 150 -10.62 -20.33 -6.37
C VAL A 150 -10.20 -20.88 -5.00
N SER A 151 -9.00 -20.51 -4.53
CA SER A 151 -8.47 -20.94 -3.24
C SER A 151 -9.22 -20.27 -2.09
N ARG A 152 -9.73 -21.06 -1.14
CA ARG A 152 -10.43 -20.54 0.05
C ARG A 152 -9.47 -20.12 1.17
N THR A 153 -8.22 -20.58 1.11
CA THR A 153 -7.22 -20.40 2.18
C THR A 153 -6.13 -19.42 1.79
N GLU A 154 -5.79 -19.31 0.50
CA GLU A 154 -4.79 -18.36 0.01
C GLU A 154 -5.45 -17.03 -0.37
N ILE A 155 -5.66 -16.19 0.65
CA ILE A 155 -6.08 -14.79 0.48
C ILE A 155 -4.83 -13.95 0.21
N LEU A 156 -4.83 -13.25 -0.93
CA LEU A 156 -3.71 -12.40 -1.36
C LEU A 156 -3.83 -10.97 -0.83
N GLY A 157 -5.06 -10.53 -0.57
CA GLY A 157 -5.36 -9.21 -0.03
C GLY A 157 -6.85 -9.03 0.21
N GLY A 158 -7.22 -8.00 0.95
CA GLY A 158 -8.61 -7.67 1.24
C GLY A 158 -8.75 -6.22 1.68
N GLY A 159 -9.81 -5.57 1.23
CA GLY A 159 -10.10 -4.18 1.59
C GLY A 159 -11.53 -3.79 1.18
N ARG A 160 -11.77 -2.47 1.13
CA ARG A 160 -13.07 -1.86 0.77
C ARG A 160 -13.68 -2.41 -0.54
N PHE A 161 -12.84 -2.82 -1.48
CA PHE A 161 -13.26 -3.30 -2.80
C PHE A 161 -13.42 -4.82 -2.89
N GLY A 162 -13.37 -5.54 -1.77
CA GLY A 162 -13.57 -6.99 -1.70
C GLY A 162 -12.31 -7.79 -1.36
N GLN A 163 -12.44 -9.11 -1.42
CA GLN A 163 -11.35 -10.05 -1.10
C GLN A 163 -10.70 -10.57 -2.37
N VAL A 164 -9.38 -10.67 -2.36
CA VAL A 164 -8.58 -11.21 -3.47
C VAL A 164 -8.05 -12.58 -3.07
N HIS A 165 -8.41 -13.59 -3.86
CA HIS A 165 -7.99 -14.97 -3.66
C HIS A 165 -7.07 -15.41 -4.78
N LYS A 166 -6.12 -16.30 -4.48
CA LYS A 166 -5.42 -17.03 -5.54
C LYS A 166 -6.39 -17.95 -6.27
N CYS A 167 -6.30 -18.05 -7.60
CA CYS A 167 -7.09 -18.98 -8.37
C CYS A 167 -6.29 -19.60 -9.52
N GLU A 168 -6.84 -20.65 -10.11
CA GLU A 168 -6.24 -21.35 -11.24
C GLU A 168 -7.31 -21.64 -12.31
N GLU A 169 -7.00 -21.38 -13.58
CA GLU A 169 -7.87 -21.73 -14.71
C GLU A 169 -7.87 -23.26 -14.91
N LYS A 170 -9.03 -23.90 -14.81
CA LYS A 170 -9.13 -25.37 -14.86
C LYS A 170 -8.67 -25.98 -16.18
N ALA A 171 -8.80 -25.24 -17.28
CA ALA A 171 -8.48 -25.74 -18.62
C ALA A 171 -6.97 -25.76 -18.91
N THR A 172 -6.22 -24.83 -18.33
CA THR A 172 -4.81 -24.57 -18.70
C THR A 172 -3.84 -24.74 -17.52
N GLY A 173 -4.34 -24.69 -16.28
CA GLY A 173 -3.51 -24.61 -15.08
C GLY A 173 -2.90 -23.23 -14.84
N LEU A 174 -3.32 -22.19 -15.58
CA LEU A 174 -2.78 -20.85 -15.43
C LEU A 174 -3.17 -20.25 -14.08
N LYS A 175 -2.16 -19.86 -13.29
CA LYS A 175 -2.32 -19.19 -11.99
C LYS A 175 -2.72 -17.73 -12.18
N LEU A 176 -3.76 -17.32 -11.46
CA LEU A 176 -4.44 -16.03 -11.57
C LEU A 176 -4.89 -15.56 -10.17
N ALA A 177 -5.41 -14.34 -10.08
CA ALA A 177 -6.02 -13.79 -8.87
C ALA A 177 -7.51 -13.53 -9.11
N ALA A 178 -8.37 -13.81 -8.13
CA ALA A 178 -9.81 -13.58 -8.18
C ALA A 178 -10.20 -12.53 -7.14
N LYS A 179 -10.50 -11.30 -7.58
CA LYS A 179 -11.06 -10.22 -6.74
C LYS A 179 -12.58 -10.38 -6.72
N ILE A 180 -13.13 -10.71 -5.55
CA ILE A 180 -14.55 -10.94 -5.32
C ILE A 180 -15.16 -9.67 -4.75
N ILE A 181 -15.93 -8.94 -5.56
CA ILE A 181 -16.54 -7.67 -5.21
C ILE A 181 -18.01 -7.89 -4.88
N LYS A 182 -18.41 -7.63 -3.64
CA LYS A 182 -19.82 -7.73 -3.22
C LYS A 182 -20.61 -6.57 -3.80
N THR A 183 -21.79 -6.87 -4.34
CA THR A 183 -22.68 -5.88 -4.96
C THR A 183 -24.07 -5.99 -4.33
N ARG A 184 -24.59 -4.90 -3.78
CA ARG A 184 -25.91 -4.84 -3.14
C ARG A 184 -27.04 -4.54 -4.12
N GLY A 185 -26.72 -3.94 -5.26
CA GLY A 185 -27.69 -3.59 -6.29
C GLY A 185 -27.07 -3.34 -7.65
N THR A 186 -27.89 -2.88 -8.59
CA THR A 186 -27.48 -2.58 -9.97
C THR A 186 -26.42 -1.50 -10.03
N LYS A 187 -26.51 -0.48 -9.18
CA LYS A 187 -25.53 0.62 -9.13
C LYS A 187 -24.11 0.12 -8.85
N ASP A 188 -23.93 -0.70 -7.81
CA ASP A 188 -22.63 -1.27 -7.47
C ASP A 188 -22.09 -2.14 -8.62
N LYS A 189 -22.99 -2.89 -9.29
CA LYS A 189 -22.62 -3.69 -10.46
C LYS A 189 -22.18 -2.82 -11.65
N ASP A 190 -22.83 -1.68 -11.87
CA ASP A 190 -22.47 -0.74 -12.92
C ASP A 190 -21.13 -0.06 -12.64
N GLU A 191 -20.81 0.22 -11.37
CA GLU A 191 -19.50 0.72 -10.95
C GLU A 191 -18.39 -0.29 -11.24
N VAL A 192 -18.58 -1.57 -10.91
CA VAL A 192 -17.60 -2.64 -11.24
C VAL A 192 -17.52 -2.90 -12.74
N LYS A 193 -18.63 -2.81 -13.48
CA LYS A 193 -18.61 -2.89 -14.95
C LYS A 193 -17.85 -1.73 -15.58
N ASN A 194 -17.90 -0.53 -14.97
CA ASN A 194 -17.04 0.57 -15.37
C ASN A 194 -15.56 0.26 -15.11
N GLU A 195 -15.20 -0.33 -13.97
CA GLU A 195 -13.83 -0.80 -13.69
C GLU A 195 -13.35 -1.77 -14.78
N ILE A 196 -14.16 -2.78 -15.15
CA ILE A 196 -13.85 -3.71 -16.27
C ILE A 196 -13.60 -2.93 -17.57
N ASN A 197 -14.48 -1.98 -17.90
CA ASN A 197 -14.35 -1.18 -19.13
C ASN A 197 -13.10 -0.29 -19.12
N ILE A 198 -12.67 0.20 -17.95
CA ILE A 198 -11.43 0.95 -17.79
C ILE A 198 -10.23 0.02 -18.00
N MET A 199 -10.20 -1.14 -17.34
CA MET A 199 -9.11 -2.11 -17.49
C MET A 199 -8.95 -2.58 -18.94
N ASN A 200 -10.04 -2.77 -19.69
CA ASN A 200 -10.03 -3.10 -21.12
C ASN A 200 -9.36 -2.06 -22.03
N GLN A 201 -9.06 -0.86 -21.53
CA GLN A 201 -8.36 0.19 -22.28
C GLN A 201 -6.88 0.32 -21.87
N LEU A 202 -6.42 -0.47 -20.89
CA LEU A 202 -5.15 -0.27 -20.21
C LEU A 202 -4.22 -1.48 -20.39
N ASP A 203 -3.58 -1.56 -21.56
CA ASP A 203 -2.51 -2.53 -21.85
C ASP A 203 -1.12 -1.94 -21.54
N HIS A 204 -0.56 -2.25 -20.37
CA HIS A 204 0.76 -1.77 -19.97
C HIS A 204 1.40 -2.65 -18.90
N VAL A 205 2.72 -2.84 -18.94
CA VAL A 205 3.45 -3.75 -18.03
C VAL A 205 3.36 -3.35 -16.55
N ASN A 206 3.30 -2.04 -16.26
CA ASN A 206 3.14 -1.52 -14.90
C ASN A 206 1.68 -1.43 -14.42
N LEU A 207 0.72 -1.96 -15.17
CA LEU A 207 -0.70 -2.00 -14.80
C LEU A 207 -1.16 -3.46 -14.74
N ILE A 208 -1.83 -3.87 -13.66
CA ILE A 208 -2.36 -5.22 -13.53
C ILE A 208 -3.36 -5.53 -14.66
N GLN A 209 -3.24 -6.70 -15.27
CA GLN A 209 -4.06 -7.07 -16.42
C GLN A 209 -5.30 -7.88 -16.03
N LEU A 210 -6.43 -7.57 -16.68
CA LEU A 210 -7.70 -8.31 -16.51
C LEU A 210 -7.73 -9.53 -17.46
N TYR A 211 -8.05 -10.70 -16.92
CA TYR A 211 -8.10 -11.96 -17.66
C TYR A 211 -9.52 -12.39 -18.03
N ASP A 212 -10.46 -12.27 -17.09
CA ASP A 212 -11.86 -12.65 -17.24
C ASP A 212 -12.73 -11.97 -16.17
N ALA A 213 -14.06 -12.03 -16.32
CA ALA A 213 -14.99 -11.50 -15.31
C ALA A 213 -16.29 -12.31 -15.26
N PHE A 214 -16.88 -12.42 -14.06
CA PHE A 214 -18.11 -13.17 -13.80
C PHE A 214 -19.06 -12.34 -12.98
N GLU A 215 -20.33 -12.27 -13.39
CA GLU A 215 -21.40 -11.62 -12.64
C GLU A 215 -22.34 -12.67 -12.06
N SER A 216 -22.56 -12.59 -10.75
CA SER A 216 -23.54 -13.35 -10.00
C SER A 216 -24.67 -12.41 -9.50
N LYS A 217 -25.60 -12.96 -8.71
CA LYS A 217 -26.68 -12.15 -8.10
C LYS A 217 -26.13 -11.06 -7.16
N ASN A 218 -25.17 -11.40 -6.31
CA ASN A 218 -24.71 -10.58 -5.18
C ASN A 218 -23.22 -10.20 -5.26
N ASP A 219 -22.53 -10.58 -6.34
CA ASP A 219 -21.12 -10.25 -6.53
C ASP A 219 -20.73 -10.21 -8.01
N ILE A 220 -19.63 -9.52 -8.28
CA ILE A 220 -18.86 -9.64 -9.51
C ILE A 220 -17.45 -10.10 -9.14
N VAL A 221 -16.94 -11.09 -9.87
CA VAL A 221 -15.59 -11.62 -9.69
C VAL A 221 -14.74 -11.20 -10.87
N LEU A 222 -13.65 -10.47 -10.59
CA LEU A 222 -12.62 -10.11 -11.57
C LEU A 222 -11.49 -11.13 -11.48
N VAL A 223 -11.19 -11.81 -12.59
CA VAL A 223 -10.02 -12.69 -12.69
C VAL A 223 -8.89 -11.91 -13.32
N MET A 224 -7.78 -11.77 -12.62
CA MET A 224 -6.68 -10.87 -12.95
C MET A 224 -5.35 -11.62 -12.98
N GLU A 225 -4.33 -10.97 -13.56
CA GLU A 225 -2.93 -11.36 -13.44
C GLU A 225 -2.58 -11.69 -11.98
N TYR A 226 -1.95 -12.84 -11.76
CA TYR A 226 -1.37 -13.18 -10.46
C TYR A 226 0.08 -12.70 -10.42
N VAL A 227 0.41 -11.97 -9.35
CA VAL A 227 1.77 -11.52 -9.08
C VAL A 227 2.19 -12.09 -7.73
N ASP A 228 3.30 -12.82 -7.70
CA ASP A 228 3.88 -13.44 -6.48
C ASP A 228 4.60 -12.40 -5.58
N GLY A 229 4.16 -11.15 -5.69
CA GLY A 229 4.71 -9.95 -5.05
C GLY A 229 3.94 -9.57 -3.79
N GLY A 230 4.58 -8.87 -2.87
CA GLY A 230 3.91 -8.21 -1.74
C GLY A 230 3.66 -6.73 -2.06
N GLU A 231 2.89 -6.04 -1.21
CA GLU A 231 2.70 -4.58 -1.31
C GLU A 231 4.06 -3.87 -1.33
N LEU A 232 4.15 -2.74 -2.04
CA LEU A 232 5.41 -2.02 -2.21
C LEU A 232 6.04 -1.68 -0.85
N PHE A 233 5.24 -1.16 0.07
CA PHE A 233 5.71 -0.74 1.39
C PHE A 233 6.02 -1.93 2.29
N ASP A 234 5.25 -3.02 2.27
CA ASP A 234 5.59 -4.28 2.96
C ASP A 234 7.02 -4.75 2.65
N ARG A 235 7.44 -4.60 1.38
CA ARG A 235 8.75 -5.05 0.92
C ARG A 235 9.86 -4.02 1.12
N ILE A 236 9.52 -2.75 1.24
CA ILE A 236 10.46 -1.66 1.50
C ILE A 236 10.77 -1.55 2.99
N ILE A 237 9.82 -1.90 3.86
CA ILE A 237 9.87 -1.82 5.33
C ILE A 237 10.61 -2.99 5.99
N ASP A 238 10.90 -4.06 5.25
CA ASP A 238 11.66 -5.21 5.76
C ASP A 238 13.06 -4.77 6.25
N ASP A 239 13.38 -5.05 7.52
CA ASP A 239 14.61 -4.71 8.28
C ASP A 239 15.93 -4.93 7.54
N ASN A 240 15.90 -5.76 6.49
CA ASN A 240 17.04 -6.06 5.64
C ASN A 240 17.13 -5.16 4.37
N TYR A 241 16.31 -4.12 4.23
CA TYR A 241 16.31 -3.21 3.09
C TYR A 241 16.63 -1.77 3.45
N ASN A 242 17.77 -1.27 2.98
CA ASN A 242 18.01 0.17 2.93
C ASN A 242 17.59 0.71 1.57
N LEU A 243 16.40 1.33 1.51
CA LEU A 243 15.93 2.02 0.32
C LEU A 243 16.76 3.28 0.06
N THR A 244 17.53 3.29 -1.02
CA THR A 244 18.30 4.47 -1.44
C THR A 244 17.46 5.44 -2.27
N GLU A 245 17.95 6.67 -2.46
CA GLU A 245 17.33 7.61 -3.40
C GLU A 245 17.28 7.02 -4.82
N PHE A 246 18.33 6.32 -5.26
CA PHE A 246 18.33 5.70 -6.58
C PHE A 246 17.27 4.60 -6.71
N ASP A 247 17.08 3.78 -5.68
CA ASP A 247 15.99 2.79 -5.68
C ASP A 247 14.61 3.48 -5.74
N THR A 248 14.46 4.62 -5.07
CA THR A 248 13.24 5.45 -5.12
C THR A 248 12.98 5.99 -6.52
N ILE A 249 14.02 6.47 -7.22
CA ILE A 249 13.93 6.90 -8.63
C ILE A 249 13.38 5.76 -9.49
N LEU A 250 13.87 4.52 -9.33
CA LEU A 250 13.43 3.36 -10.11
C LEU A 250 11.94 3.04 -9.89
N PHE A 251 11.45 3.18 -8.65
CA PHE A 251 10.02 3.01 -8.35
C PHE A 251 9.16 4.14 -8.92
N ILE A 252 9.53 5.40 -8.68
CA ILE A 252 8.74 6.54 -9.15
C ILE A 252 8.72 6.61 -10.67
N LYS A 253 9.80 6.26 -11.36
CA LYS A 253 9.84 6.18 -12.82
C LYS A 253 8.78 5.22 -13.35
N GLN A 254 8.69 4.00 -12.81
CA GLN A 254 7.66 3.04 -13.23
C GLN A 254 6.24 3.44 -12.86
N ILE A 255 6.05 4.08 -11.70
CA ILE A 255 4.74 4.65 -11.32
C ILE A 255 4.33 5.71 -12.36
N CYS A 256 5.24 6.62 -12.70
CA CYS A 256 5.01 7.65 -13.72
C CYS A 256 4.77 7.04 -15.11
N GLU A 257 5.45 5.95 -15.48
CA GLU A 257 5.19 5.24 -16.75
C GLU A 257 3.77 4.67 -16.81
N GLY A 258 3.30 4.02 -15.74
CA GLY A 258 1.92 3.55 -15.62
C GLY A 258 0.89 4.69 -15.69
N ILE A 259 1.10 5.76 -14.91
CA ILE A 259 0.20 6.93 -14.91
C ILE A 259 0.21 7.66 -16.25
N ARG A 260 1.38 7.83 -16.87
CA ARG A 260 1.49 8.42 -18.22
C ARG A 260 0.65 7.63 -19.23
N HIS A 261 0.71 6.29 -19.19
CA HIS A 261 -0.11 5.45 -20.07
C HIS A 261 -1.60 5.69 -19.84
N MET A 262 -2.06 5.68 -18.59
CA MET A 262 -3.47 5.98 -18.25
C MET A 262 -3.90 7.37 -18.77
N HIS A 263 -3.07 8.40 -18.54
CA HIS A 263 -3.36 9.76 -18.96
C HIS A 263 -3.42 9.91 -20.48
N GLN A 264 -2.53 9.23 -21.22
CA GLN A 264 -2.57 9.17 -22.69
C GLN A 264 -3.84 8.49 -23.23
N MET A 265 -4.39 7.54 -22.46
CA MET A 265 -5.68 6.90 -22.75
C MET A 265 -6.89 7.72 -22.28
N TYR A 266 -6.68 8.95 -21.79
CA TYR A 266 -7.68 9.83 -21.19
C TYR A 266 -8.36 9.22 -19.96
N ILE A 267 -7.62 8.47 -19.15
CA ILE A 267 -8.11 7.83 -17.92
C ILE A 267 -7.41 8.44 -16.71
N LEU A 268 -8.18 8.76 -15.67
CA LEU A 268 -7.70 9.18 -14.35
C LEU A 268 -7.67 7.97 -13.41
N HIS A 269 -6.67 7.90 -12.52
CA HIS A 269 -6.58 6.84 -11.51
C HIS A 269 -7.42 7.15 -10.26
N LEU A 270 -7.26 8.34 -9.69
CA LEU A 270 -8.01 8.91 -8.55
C LEU A 270 -7.88 8.23 -7.19
N ASP A 271 -7.25 7.06 -7.11
CA ASP A 271 -6.96 6.36 -5.83
C ASP A 271 -5.49 5.91 -5.75
N LEU A 272 -4.53 6.71 -6.21
CA LEU A 272 -3.13 6.29 -6.23
C LEU A 272 -2.52 6.45 -4.83
N LYS A 273 -2.06 5.35 -4.25
CA LYS A 273 -1.53 5.26 -2.88
C LYS A 273 -0.66 4.00 -2.73
N PRO A 274 0.20 3.93 -1.70
CA PRO A 274 1.06 2.78 -1.41
C PRO A 274 0.40 1.40 -1.55
N GLU A 275 -0.77 1.21 -0.95
CA GLU A 275 -1.51 -0.06 -0.97
C GLU A 275 -1.97 -0.52 -2.37
N ASN A 276 -2.09 0.42 -3.31
CA ASN A 276 -2.50 0.13 -4.69
C ASN A 276 -1.30 -0.11 -5.62
N ILE A 277 -0.08 -0.27 -5.06
CA ILE A 277 1.15 -0.54 -5.80
C ILE A 277 1.81 -1.80 -5.24
N LEU A 278 1.98 -2.81 -6.11
CA LEU A 278 2.58 -4.09 -5.76
C LEU A 278 4.03 -4.15 -6.26
N CYS A 279 4.94 -4.64 -5.41
CA CYS A 279 6.32 -4.90 -5.78
C CYS A 279 6.45 -6.32 -6.36
N VAL A 280 6.47 -6.40 -7.69
CA VAL A 280 6.63 -7.65 -8.46
C VAL A 280 7.95 -8.32 -8.12
N ASN A 281 9.04 -7.55 -8.15
CA ASN A 281 10.38 -8.03 -7.87
C ASN A 281 11.20 -6.93 -7.17
N ARG A 282 11.64 -7.19 -5.93
CA ARG A 282 12.41 -6.24 -5.11
C ARG A 282 13.82 -6.01 -5.63
N ASP A 283 14.48 -7.05 -6.17
CA ASP A 283 15.84 -6.94 -6.69
C ASP A 283 15.86 -6.12 -7.99
N ALA A 284 14.86 -6.33 -8.85
CA ALA A 284 14.68 -5.58 -10.10
C ALA A 284 13.87 -4.28 -9.95
N LYS A 285 13.37 -3.97 -8.74
CA LYS A 285 12.56 -2.78 -8.40
C LYS A 285 11.30 -2.66 -9.25
N GLN A 286 10.72 -3.78 -9.67
CA GLN A 286 9.59 -3.81 -10.59
C GLN A 286 8.27 -3.65 -9.86
N ILE A 287 7.40 -2.77 -10.35
CA ILE A 287 6.08 -2.50 -9.75
C ILE A 287 4.94 -2.70 -10.74
N LYS A 288 3.75 -2.93 -10.18
CA LYS A 288 2.47 -2.85 -10.88
C LYS A 288 1.46 -2.08 -10.03
N ILE A 289 0.68 -1.22 -10.67
CA ILE A 289 -0.53 -0.61 -10.10
C ILE A 289 -1.64 -1.66 -10.18
N ILE A 290 -2.32 -1.92 -9.06
CA ILE A 290 -3.18 -3.11 -8.90
C ILE A 290 -4.67 -2.84 -8.65
N ASP A 291 -5.10 -1.59 -8.48
CA ASP A 291 -6.52 -1.26 -8.25
C ASP A 291 -6.97 -0.09 -9.13
N PHE A 292 -8.13 -0.24 -9.76
CA PHE A 292 -8.75 0.76 -10.64
C PHE A 292 -10.19 1.08 -10.24
N GLY A 293 -10.61 0.76 -9.01
CA GLY A 293 -11.99 0.90 -8.56
C GLY A 293 -12.56 2.31 -8.61
N LEU A 294 -11.72 3.35 -8.50
CA LEU A 294 -12.14 4.76 -8.70
C LEU A 294 -11.80 5.33 -10.08
N ALA A 295 -11.03 4.59 -10.87
CA ALA A 295 -10.52 5.03 -12.15
C ALA A 295 -11.66 5.26 -13.15
N ARG A 296 -11.49 6.27 -14.00
CA ARG A 296 -12.52 6.67 -14.95
C ARG A 296 -11.96 7.46 -16.11
N ARG A 297 -12.68 7.44 -17.23
CA ARG A 297 -12.36 8.29 -18.36
C ARG A 297 -12.58 9.75 -17.97
N TYR A 298 -11.60 10.61 -18.26
CA TYR A 298 -11.67 12.03 -17.96
C TYR A 298 -12.92 12.66 -18.60
N LYS A 299 -13.69 13.38 -17.78
CA LYS A 299 -14.79 14.23 -18.21
C LYS A 299 -14.64 15.60 -17.56
N PRO A 300 -14.78 16.70 -18.32
CA PRO A 300 -14.76 18.04 -17.75
C PRO A 300 -15.85 18.21 -16.68
N ARG A 301 -15.53 18.95 -15.62
CA ARG A 301 -16.45 19.29 -14.51
C ARG A 301 -16.98 18.08 -13.73
N GLU A 302 -16.23 16.98 -13.71
CA GLU A 302 -16.55 15.84 -12.86
C GLU A 302 -15.98 16.04 -11.44
N LYS A 303 -16.83 15.83 -10.44
CA LYS A 303 -16.43 15.84 -9.03
C LYS A 303 -16.24 14.42 -8.54
N LEU A 304 -15.27 14.21 -7.67
CA LEU A 304 -15.08 12.95 -6.97
C LEU A 304 -15.69 13.05 -5.57
N LYS A 305 -16.53 12.09 -5.19
CA LYS A 305 -17.02 11.92 -3.82
C LYS A 305 -16.39 10.66 -3.25
N VAL A 306 -15.50 10.84 -2.27
CA VAL A 306 -14.85 9.74 -1.55
C VAL A 306 -15.06 9.92 -0.06
N ASN A 307 -15.17 8.80 0.65
CA ASN A 307 -15.10 8.80 2.11
C ASN A 307 -13.63 8.92 2.51
N PHE A 308 -13.36 9.73 3.55
CA PHE A 308 -12.02 10.05 4.07
C PHE A 308 -11.41 8.87 4.84
N GLY A 309 -11.31 7.69 4.22
CA GLY A 309 -10.74 6.50 4.87
C GLY A 309 -9.29 6.70 5.29
N THR A 310 -8.49 7.34 4.43
CA THR A 310 -7.07 7.66 4.66
C THR A 310 -6.80 9.03 4.01
N PRO A 311 -7.01 10.15 4.75
CA PRO A 311 -7.10 11.49 4.16
C PRO A 311 -5.77 12.03 3.62
N GLU A 312 -4.63 11.52 4.09
CA GLU A 312 -3.29 12.01 3.75
C GLU A 312 -2.92 11.91 2.25
N PHE A 313 -3.58 11.02 1.50
CA PHE A 313 -3.36 10.85 0.06
C PHE A 313 -4.30 11.72 -0.81
N LEU A 314 -5.26 12.41 -0.21
CA LEU A 314 -6.24 13.19 -0.95
C LEU A 314 -5.63 14.49 -1.45
N ALA A 315 -5.82 14.77 -2.74
CA ALA A 315 -5.45 16.06 -3.30
C ALA A 315 -6.36 17.18 -2.76
N PRO A 316 -5.88 18.44 -2.66
CA PRO A 316 -6.65 19.57 -2.14
C PRO A 316 -8.00 19.78 -2.83
N GLU A 317 -8.06 19.55 -4.15
CA GLU A 317 -9.30 19.64 -4.93
C GLU A 317 -10.33 18.56 -4.55
N VAL A 318 -9.90 17.39 -4.06
CA VAL A 318 -10.81 16.33 -3.63
C VAL A 318 -11.39 16.69 -2.27
N VAL A 319 -10.57 17.22 -1.36
CA VAL A 319 -11.00 17.72 -0.05
C VAL A 319 -11.98 18.89 -0.20
N ASN A 320 -11.71 19.82 -1.13
CA ASN A 320 -12.58 20.96 -1.44
C ASN A 320 -13.83 20.62 -2.27
N TYR A 321 -14.03 19.36 -2.68
CA TYR A 321 -15.10 18.96 -3.59
C TYR A 321 -15.11 19.74 -4.93
N ASP A 322 -13.91 20.05 -5.43
CA ASP A 322 -13.67 20.64 -6.74
C ASP A 322 -13.59 19.56 -7.83
N PHE A 323 -13.42 20.00 -9.08
CA PHE A 323 -13.32 19.10 -10.22
C PHE A 323 -11.96 18.40 -10.27
N VAL A 324 -11.97 17.08 -10.46
CA VAL A 324 -10.76 16.27 -10.60
C VAL A 324 -10.26 16.24 -12.05
N SER A 325 -8.97 16.06 -12.24
CA SER A 325 -8.35 15.95 -13.58
C SER A 325 -6.98 15.26 -13.47
N PHE A 326 -6.20 15.21 -14.56
CA PHE A 326 -4.89 14.56 -14.60
C PHE A 326 -3.91 15.02 -13.49
N PRO A 327 -3.86 16.32 -13.12
CA PRO A 327 -3.01 16.78 -12.01
C PRO A 327 -3.40 16.22 -10.64
N THR A 328 -4.61 15.68 -10.48
CA THR A 328 -5.05 15.03 -9.25
C THR A 328 -4.23 13.77 -8.97
N ASP A 329 -3.95 12.96 -10.01
CA ASP A 329 -3.07 11.79 -9.86
C ASP A 329 -1.61 12.22 -9.59
N MET A 330 -1.19 13.36 -10.14
CA MET A 330 0.17 13.86 -9.97
C MET A 330 0.46 14.35 -8.54
N TRP A 331 -0.56 14.79 -7.80
CA TRP A 331 -0.43 15.03 -6.35
C TRP A 331 -0.02 13.76 -5.62
N SER A 332 -0.72 12.65 -5.88
CA SER A 332 -0.43 11.36 -5.27
C SER A 332 0.97 10.85 -5.61
N VAL A 333 1.46 11.10 -6.83
CA VAL A 333 2.87 10.82 -7.20
C VAL A 333 3.85 11.59 -6.31
N GLY A 334 3.56 12.87 -6.03
CA GLY A 334 4.37 13.70 -5.12
C GLY A 334 4.37 13.17 -3.69
N VAL A 335 3.19 12.77 -3.18
CA VAL A 335 3.05 12.16 -1.85
C VAL A 335 3.86 10.87 -1.75
N ILE A 336 3.74 9.97 -2.73
CA ILE A 336 4.49 8.71 -2.75
C ILE A 336 6.00 8.95 -2.85
N ALA A 337 6.45 9.92 -3.66
CA ALA A 337 7.87 10.26 -3.76
C ALA A 337 8.44 10.77 -2.44
N TYR A 338 7.69 11.64 -1.75
CA TYR A 338 8.04 12.10 -0.40
C TYR A 338 8.20 10.93 0.57
N MET A 339 7.18 10.07 0.64
CA MET A 339 7.16 8.92 1.56
C MET A 339 8.28 7.91 1.27
N LEU A 340 8.63 7.67 0.01
CA LEU A 340 9.74 6.77 -0.31
C LEU A 340 11.10 7.37 0.08
N LEU A 341 11.25 8.70 0.02
CA LEU A 341 12.50 9.38 0.37
C LEU A 341 12.71 9.51 1.88
N SER A 342 11.67 9.75 2.68
CA SER A 342 11.81 9.97 4.13
C SER A 342 11.19 8.89 4.99
N GLY A 343 10.23 8.15 4.48
CA GLY A 343 9.36 7.30 5.28
C GLY A 343 8.33 8.05 6.11
N LEU A 344 8.15 9.36 5.87
CA LEU A 344 7.20 10.23 6.54
C LEU A 344 6.03 10.55 5.61
N SER A 345 4.84 10.82 6.16
CA SER A 345 3.71 11.33 5.40
C SER A 345 3.74 12.87 5.37
N PRO A 346 3.70 13.52 4.20
CA PRO A 346 3.92 14.97 4.08
C PRO A 346 2.83 15.84 4.70
N PHE A 347 1.63 15.30 4.91
CA PHE A 347 0.47 16.06 5.38
C PHE A 347 -0.16 15.53 6.65
N LEU A 348 0.30 14.39 7.17
CA LEU A 348 -0.30 13.76 8.33
C LEU A 348 -0.16 14.67 9.56
N GLY A 349 -1.28 14.91 10.23
CA GLY A 349 -1.34 15.56 11.54
C GLY A 349 -1.78 14.58 12.63
N ASP A 350 -2.01 15.09 13.85
CA ASP A 350 -2.40 14.26 14.99
C ASP A 350 -3.79 13.61 14.82
N ASN A 351 -4.59 14.11 13.88
CA ASN A 351 -5.91 13.60 13.53
C ASN A 351 -6.30 13.96 12.09
N ASP A 352 -7.41 13.36 11.61
CA ASP A 352 -7.92 13.60 10.25
C ASP A 352 -8.17 15.08 9.96
N ALA A 353 -8.70 15.85 10.92
CA ALA A 353 -9.02 17.25 10.69
C ALA A 353 -7.75 18.09 10.50
N GLU A 354 -6.70 17.81 11.27
CA GLU A 354 -5.40 18.43 11.09
C GLU A 354 -4.73 18.02 9.77
N THR A 355 -4.81 16.74 9.42
CA THR A 355 -4.31 16.22 8.13
C THR A 355 -4.98 16.93 6.96
N LEU A 356 -6.31 17.05 6.99
CA LEU A 356 -7.06 17.78 5.97
C LEU A 356 -6.70 19.28 5.95
N ASN A 357 -6.47 19.90 7.11
CA ASN A 357 -6.02 21.29 7.18
C ASN A 357 -4.63 21.48 6.55
N ASN A 358 -3.69 20.56 6.77
CA ASN A 358 -2.36 20.61 6.15
C ASN A 358 -2.46 20.49 4.62
N ILE A 359 -3.30 19.58 4.11
CA ILE A 359 -3.58 19.44 2.68
C ILE A 359 -4.17 20.73 2.11
N LEU A 360 -5.21 21.28 2.74
CA LEU A 360 -5.89 22.50 2.28
C LEU A 360 -4.99 23.74 2.33
N ALA A 361 -4.11 23.81 3.32
CA ALA A 361 -3.09 24.85 3.43
C ALA A 361 -1.89 24.60 2.51
N CYS A 362 -1.76 23.39 1.93
CA CYS A 362 -0.58 22.93 1.22
C CYS A 362 0.69 23.11 2.07
N ARG A 363 0.59 22.73 3.36
CA ARG A 363 1.66 22.81 4.36
C ARG A 363 2.43 21.51 4.39
N TRP A 364 3.65 21.57 3.89
CA TRP A 364 4.66 20.51 3.89
C TRP A 364 6.03 21.19 3.70
N ASP A 365 7.11 20.54 4.10
CA ASP A 365 8.47 21.02 3.92
C ASP A 365 9.45 19.85 3.73
N LEU A 366 10.75 20.12 3.64
CA LEU A 366 11.80 19.11 3.48
C LEU A 366 12.94 19.39 4.46
N GLU A 367 12.58 19.82 5.69
CA GLU A 367 13.49 20.22 6.75
C GLU A 367 13.90 19.05 7.66
N ASP A 368 13.15 17.93 7.62
CA ASP A 368 13.48 16.72 8.37
C ASP A 368 14.87 16.15 8.00
N GLU A 369 15.53 15.51 8.97
CA GLU A 369 16.89 14.97 8.84
C GLU A 369 17.02 13.96 7.69
N GLU A 370 15.95 13.20 7.40
CA GLU A 370 15.91 12.23 6.30
C GLU A 370 16.12 12.86 4.92
N PHE A 371 15.82 14.15 4.77
CA PHE A 371 16.02 14.87 3.53
C PHE A 371 17.41 15.52 3.43
N GLN A 372 18.24 15.51 4.48
CA GLN A 372 19.53 16.19 4.47
C GLN A 372 20.46 15.70 3.33
N ASP A 373 20.39 14.41 3.01
CA ASP A 373 21.25 13.75 2.02
C ASP A 373 20.60 13.53 0.64
N ILE A 374 19.35 13.95 0.42
CA ILE A 374 18.70 13.81 -0.90
C ILE A 374 19.18 14.85 -1.90
N SER A 375 19.16 14.52 -3.19
CA SER A 375 19.54 15.44 -4.25
C SER A 375 18.60 16.66 -4.38
N GLU A 376 19.14 17.79 -4.86
CA GLU A 376 18.33 18.98 -5.18
C GLU A 376 17.28 18.66 -6.25
N GLU A 377 17.60 17.75 -7.17
CA GLU A 377 16.68 17.29 -8.20
C GLU A 377 15.46 16.57 -7.60
N ALA A 378 15.64 15.81 -6.50
CA ALA A 378 14.55 15.18 -5.77
C ALA A 378 13.65 16.21 -5.06
N ARG A 379 14.28 17.20 -4.40
CA ARG A 379 13.58 18.32 -3.74
C ARG A 379 12.74 19.10 -4.75
N GLU A 380 13.33 19.45 -5.89
CA GLU A 380 12.65 20.15 -6.98
C GLU A 380 11.49 19.30 -7.55
N PHE A 381 11.69 17.99 -7.74
CA PHE A 381 10.65 17.10 -8.26
C PHE A 381 9.40 17.10 -7.37
N ILE A 382 9.56 16.94 -6.05
CA ILE A 382 8.43 16.98 -5.10
C ILE A 382 7.76 18.36 -5.13
N SER A 383 8.54 19.44 -5.15
CA SER A 383 8.03 20.82 -5.20
C SER A 383 7.18 21.13 -6.43
N LYS A 384 7.43 20.44 -7.56
CA LYS A 384 6.67 20.57 -8.80
C LYS A 384 5.38 19.74 -8.83
N LEU A 385 5.13 18.92 -7.81
CA LEU A 385 3.95 18.05 -7.71
C LEU A 385 3.04 18.45 -6.53
N LEU A 386 3.63 18.73 -5.36
CA LEU A 386 2.90 19.12 -4.15
C LEU A 386 2.57 20.63 -4.15
N ILE A 387 1.78 21.03 -5.14
CA ILE A 387 1.30 22.40 -5.32
C ILE A 387 -0.22 22.42 -5.19
N LYS A 388 -0.75 23.36 -4.40
CA LYS A 388 -2.21 23.51 -4.19
C LYS A 388 -2.98 23.69 -5.50
N GLU A 389 -2.51 24.61 -6.34
CA GLU A 389 -3.13 24.93 -7.60
C GLU A 389 -2.75 23.89 -8.67
N LYS A 390 -3.74 23.08 -9.07
CA LYS A 390 -3.60 21.93 -10.00
C LYS A 390 -2.85 22.27 -11.28
N SER A 391 -3.10 23.44 -11.84
CA SER A 391 -2.58 23.86 -13.15
C SER A 391 -1.06 24.03 -13.18
N TRP A 392 -0.40 24.14 -12.02
CA TRP A 392 1.05 24.26 -11.91
C TRP A 392 1.78 22.94 -11.68
N ARG A 393 1.05 21.85 -11.41
CA ARG A 393 1.67 20.53 -11.22
C ARG A 393 2.13 20.00 -12.57
N ILE A 394 3.37 19.50 -12.62
CA ILE A 394 3.88 18.85 -13.84
C ILE A 394 3.06 17.59 -14.17
N SER A 395 2.85 17.33 -15.45
CA SER A 395 2.20 16.11 -15.95
C SER A 395 3.10 14.88 -15.78
N ALA A 396 2.54 13.67 -15.90
CA ALA A 396 3.33 12.43 -15.88
C ALA A 396 4.40 12.38 -16.98
N SER A 397 4.13 12.99 -18.14
CA SER A 397 5.11 13.09 -19.24
C SER A 397 6.24 14.05 -18.94
N GLU A 398 5.97 15.15 -18.21
CA GLU A 398 7.00 16.09 -17.76
C GLU A 398 7.78 15.54 -16.56
N ALA A 399 7.13 14.83 -15.65
CA ALA A 399 7.76 14.12 -14.54
C ALA A 399 8.83 13.14 -15.04
N LEU A 400 8.52 12.31 -16.04
CA LEU A 400 9.49 11.39 -16.66
C LEU A 400 10.66 12.09 -17.37
N LYS A 401 10.49 13.36 -17.74
CA LYS A 401 11.56 14.20 -18.32
C LYS A 401 12.29 15.05 -17.28
N HIS A 402 11.84 15.02 -16.02
CA HIS A 402 12.48 15.78 -14.95
C HIS A 402 13.90 15.25 -14.71
N PRO A 403 14.90 16.10 -14.41
CA PRO A 403 16.28 15.66 -14.17
C PRO A 403 16.40 14.54 -13.13
N TRP A 404 15.57 14.57 -12.08
CA TRP A 404 15.54 13.52 -11.07
C TRP A 404 15.30 12.11 -11.66
N LEU A 405 14.38 11.98 -12.63
CA LEU A 405 14.05 10.69 -13.25
C LEU A 405 14.82 10.39 -14.55
N SER A 406 15.52 11.38 -15.12
CA SER A 406 16.09 11.27 -16.47
C SER A 406 17.59 11.57 -16.60
N ASP A 407 18.21 12.25 -15.64
CA ASP A 407 19.63 12.59 -15.73
C ASP A 407 20.54 11.41 -15.36
N HIS A 408 21.15 10.80 -16.37
CA HIS A 408 22.12 9.72 -16.21
C HIS A 408 23.34 10.10 -15.37
N LYS A 409 23.75 11.39 -15.33
CA LYS A 409 24.89 11.82 -14.51
C LYS A 409 24.54 11.80 -13.03
N LEU A 410 23.38 12.34 -12.65
CA LEU A 410 22.81 12.19 -11.31
C LEU A 410 22.72 10.72 -10.92
N HIS A 411 22.13 9.88 -11.77
CA HIS A 411 21.94 8.45 -11.48
C HIS A 411 23.27 7.74 -11.24
N SER A 412 24.27 7.96 -12.10
CA SER A 412 25.62 7.38 -11.92
C SER A 412 26.28 7.83 -10.62
N ARG A 413 26.07 9.07 -10.19
CA ARG A 413 26.56 9.61 -8.91
C ARG A 413 25.90 8.90 -7.73
N LEU A 414 24.58 8.77 -7.73
CA LEU A 414 23.82 8.08 -6.68
C LEU A 414 24.20 6.59 -6.58
N THR A 415 24.34 5.88 -7.71
CA THR A 415 24.78 4.48 -7.72
C THR A 415 26.20 4.32 -7.18
N THR A 416 27.08 5.30 -7.41
CA THR A 416 28.46 5.26 -6.89
C THR A 416 28.52 5.48 -5.39
N GLN A 417 27.68 6.38 -4.85
CA GLN A 417 27.54 6.57 -3.40
C GLN A 417 27.04 5.29 -2.72
N ARG A 418 26.07 4.57 -3.32
CA ARG A 418 25.63 3.25 -2.85
C ARG A 418 26.80 2.26 -2.69
N LYS A 419 27.67 2.14 -3.70
CA LYS A 419 28.81 1.22 -3.67
C LYS A 419 29.84 1.57 -2.60
N LYS A 420 30.11 2.87 -2.38
CA LYS A 420 31.04 3.32 -1.34
C LYS A 420 30.53 2.98 0.07
N ASN A 421 29.25 3.21 0.33
CA ASN A 421 28.63 2.93 1.63
C ASN A 421 28.52 1.42 1.92
N CYS A 422 28.31 0.58 0.90
CA CYS A 422 28.39 -0.88 1.06
C CYS A 422 29.81 -1.38 1.35
N CYS A 423 30.85 -0.77 0.75
CA CYS A 423 32.24 -1.16 0.95
C CYS A 423 32.83 -0.69 2.30
N SER A 424 32.32 0.39 2.90
CA SER A 424 32.70 0.82 4.25
C SER A 424 32.14 -0.13 5.31
N ASN A 425 30.85 -0.48 5.23
CA ASN A 425 30.21 -1.39 6.19
C ASN A 425 30.82 -2.81 6.17
N ALA A 426 31.32 -3.26 5.01
CA ALA A 426 31.99 -4.55 4.90
C ALA A 426 33.40 -4.58 5.55
N LYS A 427 34.05 -3.42 5.75
CA LYS A 427 35.34 -3.35 6.44
C LYS A 427 35.18 -3.42 7.96
N ASP A 428 34.13 -2.82 8.50
CA ASP A 428 33.86 -2.81 9.95
C ASP A 428 33.42 -4.18 10.49
N LEU A 429 32.83 -5.04 9.64
CA LEU A 429 32.48 -6.43 9.95
C LEU A 429 33.67 -7.41 9.91
N VAL A 430 34.84 -6.99 9.39
CA VAL A 430 36.06 -7.81 9.34
C VAL A 430 37.03 -7.46 10.48
N THR A 431 36.75 -6.40 11.24
CA THR A 431 37.57 -5.93 12.38
C THR A 431 36.91 -6.12 13.75
N LYS A 432 35.91 -7.00 13.89
CA LYS A 432 35.43 -7.48 15.20
C LYS A 432 35.62 -8.97 15.37
#